data_AF-A0A2E4PKM4-F1
#
_entry.id   AF-A0A2E4PKM4-F1
#
_cell.length_a   1.000
_cell.length_b   1.000
_cell.length_c   1.000
_cell.angle_alpha   90.00
_cell.angle_beta   90.00
_cell.angle_gamma   90.00
#
_symmetry.space_group_name_H-M   'P 1'
#
loop_
_entity.id
_entity.type
_entity.pdbx_description
1 polymer ?
#
loop_
_entity_poly.entity_id
_entity_poly.type
_entity_poly.pdbx_seq_one_letter_code
_entity_poly.pdbx_strand_id
1 'polypeptide(L)'
;MIFYGTRAKNIHNGQIKNVKCPNCDNETSMTYSVYGKYAHVYWIPFFPISKIGVTECNTCKRTFEVKELPEAIQNKYENEKEKAVVKTPVWFFSGIFIIAALTLMGMYFSYQNDTDNAEFIVNPTKGDVYHVNGDAGYYSTLKIEKVTKDSIYVFVNQLQTNRKSDLDNIDKDENYIDIYNFSKQDIKKMFDEKEIFDIERK
;
A
#
# COMPACT_ATOMS: atom_id res chain seq x y z
N MET A 1 12.47 -4.37 -12.67
CA MET A 1 13.56 -4.43 -11.67
C MET A 1 13.15 -3.56 -10.49
N ILE A 2 13.17 -4.09 -9.26
CA ILE A 2 12.80 -3.33 -8.06
C ILE A 2 14.02 -2.53 -7.59
N PHE A 3 13.90 -1.20 -7.52
CA PHE A 3 14.97 -0.33 -7.03
C PHE A 3 14.81 -0.10 -5.52
N TYR A 4 15.62 -0.76 -4.70
CA TYR A 4 15.59 -0.59 -3.25
C TYR A 4 17.00 -0.29 -2.71
N GLY A 5 17.07 0.31 -1.53
CA GLY A 5 18.35 0.61 -0.90
C GLY A 5 18.22 1.49 0.34
N THR A 6 19.36 1.99 0.80
CA THR A 6 19.43 2.90 1.94
C THR A 6 19.99 4.25 1.52
N ARG A 7 19.38 5.33 2.01
CA ARG A 7 19.88 6.70 1.80
C ARG A 7 20.04 7.40 3.13
N ALA A 8 20.97 8.35 3.17
CA ALA A 8 21.16 9.24 4.30
C ALA A 8 20.75 10.67 3.89
N LYS A 9 20.03 11.37 4.76
CA LYS A 9 19.69 12.79 4.57
C LYS A 9 20.16 13.57 5.79
N ASN A 10 20.76 14.73 5.57
CA ASN A 10 21.07 15.65 6.65
C ASN A 10 19.76 16.13 7.31
N ILE A 11 19.64 15.91 8.62
CA ILE A 11 18.44 16.26 9.40
C ILE A 11 18.69 17.42 10.36
N HIS A 12 19.94 17.67 10.75
CA HIS A 12 20.30 18.77 11.63
C HIS A 12 21.79 19.10 11.52
N ASN A 13 22.14 20.37 11.73
CA ASN A 13 23.51 20.83 11.87
C ASN A 13 23.63 21.72 13.11
N GLY A 14 24.72 21.60 13.84
CA GLY A 14 25.00 22.40 15.02
C GLY A 14 26.50 22.55 15.26
N GLN A 15 26.88 23.08 16.42
CA GLN A 15 28.27 23.23 16.80
C GLN A 15 28.51 22.78 18.25
N ILE A 16 29.65 22.15 18.47
CA ILE A 16 30.22 21.90 19.79
C ILE A 16 31.42 22.81 20.01
N LYS A 17 31.47 23.46 21.17
CA LYS A 17 32.51 24.44 21.52
C LYS A 17 33.46 23.90 22.59
N ASN A 18 34.65 24.49 22.64
CA ASN A 18 35.69 24.20 23.64
C ASN A 18 36.08 22.73 23.64
N VAL A 19 36.47 22.20 22.47
CA VAL A 19 36.92 20.81 22.30
C VAL A 19 38.34 20.80 21.74
N LYS A 20 39.17 19.91 22.26
CA LYS A 20 40.51 19.67 21.73
C LYS A 20 40.43 18.67 20.57
N CYS A 21 40.85 19.05 19.38
CA CYS A 21 40.76 18.19 18.20
C CYS A 21 41.80 17.06 18.25
N PRO A 22 41.43 15.77 18.06
CA PRO A 22 42.37 14.65 18.11
C PRO A 22 43.37 14.60 16.95
N ASN A 23 43.21 15.46 15.93
CA ASN A 23 44.10 15.49 14.75
C ASN A 23 45.07 16.67 14.72
N CYS A 24 44.70 17.83 15.27
CA CYS A 24 45.55 19.01 15.25
C CYS A 24 45.87 19.57 16.65
N ASP A 25 45.38 18.92 17.71
CA ASP A 25 45.59 19.26 19.13
C ASP A 25 45.21 20.69 19.55
N ASN A 26 44.62 21.47 18.66
CA ASN A 26 44.13 22.80 18.96
C ASN A 26 42.78 22.75 19.69
N GLU A 27 42.61 23.66 20.65
CA GLU A 27 41.29 23.99 21.18
C GLU A 27 40.48 24.74 20.13
N THR A 28 39.33 24.17 19.77
CA THR A 28 38.53 24.67 18.67
C THR A 28 37.05 24.39 18.89
N SER A 29 36.24 24.85 17.95
CA SER A 29 34.86 24.42 17.78
C SER A 29 34.79 23.39 16.65
N MET A 30 33.88 22.44 16.78
CA MET A 30 33.58 21.50 15.70
C MET A 30 32.13 21.69 15.27
N THR A 31 31.91 21.73 13.96
CA THR A 31 30.57 21.73 13.37
C THR A 31 30.11 20.29 13.25
N TYR A 32 28.95 19.96 13.80
CA TYR A 32 28.39 18.62 13.69
C TYR A 32 27.18 18.60 12.76
N SER A 33 27.03 17.48 12.07
CA SER A 33 25.92 17.17 11.18
C SER A 33 25.31 15.84 11.58
N VAL A 34 23.99 15.83 11.74
CA VAL A 34 23.22 14.60 11.99
C VAL A 34 22.59 14.17 10.68
N TYR A 35 22.83 12.92 10.30
CA TYR A 35 22.24 12.30 9.12
C TYR A 35 21.27 11.20 9.54
N GLY A 36 20.03 11.27 9.07
CA GLY A 36 19.06 10.20 9.22
C GLY A 36 19.16 9.23 8.04
N LYS A 37 19.41 7.95 8.31
CA LYS A 37 19.34 6.86 7.35
C LYS A 37 17.91 6.31 7.25
N TYR A 38 17.45 6.05 6.05
CA TYR A 38 16.15 5.41 5.78
C TYR A 38 16.26 4.37 4.67
N ALA A 39 15.42 3.35 4.77
CA ALA A 39 15.19 2.40 3.69
C ALA A 39 14.26 3.03 2.66
N HIS A 40 14.51 2.81 1.37
CA HIS A 40 13.62 3.27 0.32
C HIS A 40 13.38 2.17 -0.72
N VAL A 41 12.21 2.24 -1.36
CA VAL A 41 11.85 1.45 -2.54
C VAL A 41 11.34 2.44 -3.59
N TYR A 42 11.85 2.36 -4.82
CA TYR A 42 11.61 3.32 -5.90
C TYR A 42 11.73 4.79 -5.46
N TRP A 43 12.81 5.12 -4.75
CA TRP A 43 13.08 6.46 -4.17
C TRP A 43 12.11 6.94 -3.08
N ILE A 44 11.07 6.17 -2.75
CA ILE A 44 10.12 6.47 -1.67
C ILE A 44 10.69 5.93 -0.34
N PRO A 45 10.88 6.76 0.69
CA PRO A 45 11.25 6.29 2.02
C PRO A 45 10.16 5.44 2.66
N PHE A 46 10.53 4.29 3.24
CA PHE A 46 9.58 3.40 3.90
C PHE A 46 9.68 3.48 5.42
N PHE A 47 10.89 3.45 5.97
CA PHE A 47 11.11 3.59 7.41
C PHE A 47 12.54 4.08 7.70
N PRO A 48 12.74 4.79 8.83
CA PRO A 48 14.07 5.10 9.34
C PRO A 48 14.82 3.84 9.77
N ILE A 49 16.13 3.82 9.55
CA ILE A 49 17.01 2.72 9.97
C ILE A 49 17.85 3.17 11.17
N SER A 50 18.59 4.26 11.03
CA SER A 50 19.52 4.73 12.06
C SER A 50 19.85 6.22 11.87
N LYS A 51 20.54 6.81 12.84
CA LYS A 51 21.11 8.16 12.74
C LYS A 51 22.63 8.06 12.81
N ILE A 52 23.32 8.90 12.07
CA ILE A 52 24.78 9.03 12.10
C ILE A 52 25.14 10.47 12.43
N GLY A 53 26.01 10.65 13.41
CA GLY A 53 26.66 11.92 13.70
C GLY A 53 28.01 12.00 13.00
N VAL A 54 28.25 13.11 12.31
CA VAL A 54 29.54 13.46 11.72
C VAL A 54 29.95 14.81 12.29
N THR A 55 31.22 14.99 12.61
CA THR A 55 31.78 16.26 13.08
C THR A 55 32.92 16.71 12.19
N GLU A 56 33.03 18.00 11.94
CA GLU A 56 34.13 18.63 11.22
C GLU A 56 34.84 19.64 12.14
N CYS A 57 36.17 19.53 12.22
CA CYS A 57 36.99 20.49 12.93
C CYS A 57 37.04 21.84 12.18
N ASN A 58 36.68 22.94 12.84
CA ASN A 58 36.67 24.24 12.18
C ASN A 58 38.07 24.76 11.83
N THR A 59 39.12 24.28 12.51
CA THR A 59 40.53 24.68 12.30
C THR A 59 41.22 23.84 11.22
N CYS A 60 41.29 22.51 11.37
CA CYS A 60 42.01 21.63 10.43
C CYS A 60 41.13 20.99 9.35
N LYS A 61 39.81 21.26 9.36
CA LYS A 61 38.81 20.75 8.41
C LYS A 61 38.70 19.23 8.32
N ARG A 62 39.33 18.50 9.25
CA ARG A 62 39.18 17.04 9.31
C ARG A 62 37.80 16.67 9.80
N THR A 63 37.18 15.74 9.09
CA THR A 63 35.87 15.15 9.40
C THR A 63 36.06 13.83 10.15
N PHE A 64 35.20 13.58 11.13
CA PHE A 64 35.17 12.36 11.95
C PHE A 64 33.74 11.87 12.09
N GLU A 65 33.54 10.56 12.07
CA GLU A 65 32.30 10.02 12.62
C GLU A 65 32.33 10.16 14.15
N VAL A 66 31.20 10.48 14.77
CA VAL A 66 31.14 10.72 16.23
C VAL A 66 31.67 9.51 17.02
N LYS A 67 31.41 8.29 16.54
CA LYS A 67 31.89 7.04 17.16
C LYS A 67 33.42 6.90 17.21
N GLU A 68 34.14 7.65 16.38
CA GLU A 68 35.62 7.62 16.29
C GLU A 68 36.28 8.65 17.21
N LEU A 69 35.49 9.56 17.80
CA LEU A 69 35.99 10.64 18.65
C LEU A 69 36.18 10.15 20.10
N PRO A 70 37.02 10.84 20.90
CA PRO A 70 37.10 10.62 22.34
C PRO A 70 35.74 10.81 23.04
N GLU A 71 35.49 10.05 24.10
CA GLU A 71 34.23 10.02 24.85
C GLU A 71 33.78 11.42 25.32
N ALA A 72 34.72 12.29 25.72
CA ALA A 72 34.42 13.66 26.11
C ALA A 72 33.74 14.49 25.00
N ILE A 73 34.11 14.25 23.73
CA ILE A 73 33.52 14.93 22.58
C ILE A 73 32.18 14.27 22.23
N GLN A 74 32.08 12.94 22.33
CA GLN A 74 30.83 12.20 22.12
C GLN A 74 29.73 12.69 23.08
N ASN A 75 30.06 12.83 24.37
CA ASN A 75 29.13 13.30 25.39
C ASN A 75 28.69 14.75 25.13
N LYS A 76 29.59 15.63 24.66
CA LYS A 76 29.22 16.99 24.25
C LYS A 76 28.30 16.99 23.04
N TYR A 77 28.57 16.14 22.05
CA TYR A 77 27.72 15.97 20.88
C TYR A 77 26.30 15.51 21.27
N GLU A 78 26.18 14.47 22.09
CA GLU A 78 24.87 13.96 22.52
C GLU A 78 24.09 15.02 23.31
N ASN A 79 24.74 15.75 24.23
CA ASN A 79 24.11 16.86 24.95
C ASN A 79 23.58 17.96 24.01
N GLU A 80 24.35 18.40 23.01
CA GLU A 80 23.90 19.43 22.07
C GLU A 80 22.81 18.91 21.11
N LYS A 81 22.88 17.65 20.70
CA LYS A 81 21.86 16.98 19.87
C LYS A 81 20.53 16.81 20.61
N GLU A 82 20.58 16.46 21.90
CA GLU A 82 19.38 16.35 22.75
C GLU A 82 18.72 17.71 22.96
N LYS A 83 19.52 18.76 23.24
CA LYS A 83 19.02 20.15 23.32
C LYS A 83 18.34 20.61 22.03
N ALA A 84 18.89 20.22 20.88
CA ALA A 84 18.32 20.53 19.58
C ALA A 84 17.08 19.67 19.23
N VAL A 85 16.73 18.69 20.06
CA VAL A 85 15.58 17.79 19.89
C VAL A 85 15.54 17.21 18.46
N VAL A 86 16.66 16.63 18.02
CA VAL A 86 16.79 16.14 16.63
C VAL A 86 15.91 14.91 16.40
N LYS A 87 14.70 15.16 15.90
CA LYS A 87 13.70 14.13 15.56
C LYS A 87 13.92 13.54 14.17
N THR A 88 13.42 12.33 13.99
CA THR A 88 13.38 11.70 12.66
C THR A 88 12.27 12.36 11.82
N PRO A 89 12.54 12.80 10.59
CA PRO A 89 11.52 13.40 9.72
C PRO A 89 10.36 12.41 9.44
N VAL A 90 9.12 12.88 9.55
CA VAL A 90 7.91 12.05 9.34
C VAL A 90 7.84 11.48 7.92
N TRP A 91 8.36 12.21 6.93
CA TRP A 91 8.43 11.75 5.54
C TRP A 91 9.23 10.45 5.34
N PHE A 92 10.10 10.06 6.29
CA PHE A 92 10.79 8.76 6.24
C PHE A 92 9.82 7.57 6.31
N PHE A 93 8.58 7.78 6.75
CA PHE A 93 7.53 6.77 6.84
C PHE A 93 6.53 6.82 5.67
N SER A 94 6.78 7.63 4.63
CA SER A 94 5.82 7.86 3.54
C SER A 94 5.35 6.57 2.85
N GLY A 95 6.24 5.60 2.62
CA GLY A 95 5.89 4.31 2.04
C GLY A 95 4.90 3.49 2.88
N ILE A 96 5.02 3.53 4.21
CA ILE A 96 4.07 2.86 5.10
C ILE A 96 2.70 3.54 5.03
N PHE A 97 2.66 4.87 5.00
CA PHE A 97 1.39 5.60 4.85
C PHE A 97 0.71 5.29 3.51
N ILE A 98 1.48 5.17 2.43
CA ILE A 98 0.94 4.79 1.12
C ILE A 98 0.34 3.38 1.17
N ILE A 99 1.04 2.40 1.76
CA ILE A 99 0.51 1.04 1.92
C ILE A 99 -0.77 1.06 2.75
N ALA A 100 -0.77 1.75 3.89
CA ALA A 100 -1.94 1.85 4.75
C ALA A 100 -3.14 2.45 4.00
N ALA A 101 -2.93 3.53 3.24
CA ALA A 101 -3.97 4.16 2.43
C ALA A 101 -4.52 3.19 1.36
N LEU A 102 -3.66 2.48 0.64
CA LEU A 102 -4.09 1.48 -0.36
C LEU A 102 -4.87 0.32 0.26
N THR A 103 -4.45 -0.15 1.44
CA THR A 103 -5.18 -1.21 2.15
C THR A 103 -6.57 -0.75 2.60
N LEU A 104 -6.68 0.45 3.17
CA LEU A 104 -7.96 1.02 3.57
C LEU A 104 -8.88 1.26 2.37
N MET A 105 -8.31 1.74 1.26
CA MET A 105 -9.04 1.94 0.01
C MET A 105 -9.58 0.61 -0.55
N GLY A 106 -8.76 -0.45 -0.55
CA GLY A 106 -9.19 -1.79 -0.95
C GLY A 106 -10.30 -2.35 -0.06
N MET A 107 -10.20 -2.18 1.26
CA MET A 107 -11.26 -2.56 2.20
C MET A 107 -12.56 -1.78 1.95
N TYR A 108 -12.46 -0.47 1.69
CA TYR A 108 -13.61 0.37 1.38
C TYR A 108 -14.32 -0.09 0.10
N PHE A 109 -13.57 -0.32 -0.99
CA PHE A 109 -14.15 -0.83 -2.23
C PHE A 109 -14.75 -2.24 -2.07
N SER A 110 -14.09 -3.14 -1.33
CA SER A 110 -14.64 -4.47 -1.05
C SER A 110 -15.96 -4.37 -0.28
N TYR A 111 -16.02 -3.53 0.75
CA TYR A 111 -17.23 -3.31 1.52
C TYR A 111 -18.35 -2.73 0.64
N GLN A 112 -18.04 -1.73 -0.19
CA GLN A 112 -18.99 -1.15 -1.12
C GLN A 112 -19.53 -2.19 -2.11
N ASN A 113 -18.65 -3.03 -2.66
CA ASN A 113 -19.03 -4.10 -3.58
C ASN A 113 -19.98 -5.12 -2.92
N ASP A 114 -19.71 -5.50 -1.66
CA ASP A 114 -20.62 -6.38 -0.91
C ASP A 114 -21.99 -5.74 -0.67
N THR A 115 -22.03 -4.44 -0.37
CA THR A 115 -23.29 -3.71 -0.22
C THR A 115 -24.06 -3.58 -1.52
N ASP A 116 -23.35 -3.31 -2.62
CA ASP A 116 -23.95 -3.17 -3.96
C ASP A 116 -24.51 -4.53 -4.42
N ASN A 117 -23.76 -5.62 -4.25
CA ASN A 117 -24.22 -6.98 -4.54
C ASN A 117 -25.49 -7.34 -3.75
N ALA A 118 -25.54 -6.99 -2.45
CA ALA A 118 -26.71 -7.20 -1.62
C ALA A 118 -27.93 -6.36 -2.05
N GLU A 119 -27.72 -5.18 -2.66
CA GLU A 119 -28.78 -4.39 -3.25
C GLU A 119 -29.24 -4.97 -4.59
N PHE A 120 -28.31 -5.37 -5.44
CA PHE A 120 -28.58 -5.86 -6.80
C PHE A 120 -29.32 -7.19 -6.81
N ILE A 121 -29.06 -8.06 -5.83
CA ILE A 121 -29.80 -9.32 -5.69
C ILE A 121 -31.26 -9.10 -5.30
N VAL A 122 -31.55 -8.03 -4.52
CA VAL A 122 -32.92 -7.67 -4.12
C VAL A 122 -33.65 -6.98 -5.26
N ASN A 123 -32.94 -6.13 -6.02
CA ASN A 123 -33.47 -5.33 -7.11
C ASN A 123 -32.76 -5.68 -8.44
N PRO A 124 -32.99 -6.88 -9.00
CA PRO A 124 -32.38 -7.28 -10.28
C PRO A 124 -32.91 -6.42 -11.42
N THR A 125 -32.04 -6.05 -12.35
CA THR A 125 -32.37 -5.24 -13.53
C THR A 125 -31.86 -5.87 -14.82
N LYS A 126 -32.52 -5.56 -15.95
CA LYS A 126 -32.03 -5.99 -17.26
C LYS A 126 -30.61 -5.44 -17.47
N GLY A 127 -29.70 -6.31 -17.90
CA GLY A 127 -28.29 -5.99 -18.16
C GLY A 127 -27.33 -6.39 -17.04
N ASP A 128 -27.80 -6.72 -15.84
CA ASP A 128 -26.93 -7.20 -14.77
C ASP A 128 -26.21 -8.49 -15.19
N VAL A 129 -24.93 -8.61 -14.84
CA VAL A 129 -24.11 -9.79 -15.09
C VAL A 129 -23.75 -10.44 -13.76
N TYR A 130 -24.21 -11.66 -13.53
CA TYR A 130 -23.93 -12.43 -12.33
C TYR A 130 -22.72 -13.33 -12.57
N HIS A 131 -21.71 -13.21 -11.72
CA HIS A 131 -20.54 -14.07 -11.74
C HIS A 131 -20.81 -15.32 -10.91
N VAL A 132 -20.74 -16.48 -11.56
CA VAL A 132 -21.14 -17.76 -10.97
C VAL A 132 -20.02 -18.78 -10.94
N ASN A 133 -20.06 -19.65 -9.94
CA ASN A 133 -19.24 -20.86 -9.93
C ASN A 133 -19.86 -21.85 -10.93
N GLY A 134 -19.11 -22.21 -11.96
CA GLY A 134 -19.47 -23.24 -12.92
C GLY A 134 -19.08 -24.64 -12.43
N ASP A 135 -19.07 -25.60 -13.34
CA ASP A 135 -18.77 -26.99 -13.02
C ASP A 135 -17.30 -27.19 -12.62
N ALA A 136 -17.04 -28.18 -11.76
CA ALA A 136 -15.69 -28.67 -11.45
C ALA A 136 -14.64 -27.59 -11.06
N GLY A 137 -15.08 -26.47 -10.48
CA GLY A 137 -14.20 -25.38 -10.02
C GLY A 137 -13.88 -24.32 -11.08
N TYR A 138 -14.59 -24.32 -12.20
CA TYR A 138 -14.56 -23.24 -13.18
C TYR A 138 -15.54 -22.11 -12.81
N TYR A 139 -15.45 -20.99 -13.52
CA TYR A 139 -16.29 -19.81 -13.33
C TYR A 139 -16.93 -19.41 -14.66
N SER A 140 -18.13 -18.86 -14.60
CA SER A 140 -18.88 -18.37 -15.76
C SER A 140 -19.73 -17.15 -15.39
N THR A 141 -20.51 -16.64 -16.34
CA THR A 141 -21.37 -15.47 -16.16
C THR A 141 -22.80 -15.74 -16.63
N LEU A 142 -23.77 -15.09 -15.97
CA LEU A 142 -25.18 -15.07 -16.37
C LEU A 142 -25.61 -13.62 -16.59
N LYS A 143 -26.24 -13.29 -17.72
CA LYS A 143 -26.69 -11.92 -18.02
C LYS A 143 -28.20 -11.81 -17.96
N ILE A 144 -28.76 -10.89 -17.19
CA ILE A 144 -30.21 -10.71 -17.07
C ILE A 144 -30.76 -10.08 -18.35
N GLU A 145 -31.69 -10.78 -18.99
CA GLU A 145 -32.43 -10.24 -20.14
C GLU A 145 -33.75 -9.60 -19.72
N LYS A 146 -34.48 -10.23 -18.79
CA LYS A 146 -35.81 -9.75 -18.40
C LYS A 146 -36.14 -10.12 -16.97
N VAL A 147 -36.67 -9.14 -16.24
CA VAL A 147 -37.19 -9.33 -14.88
C VAL A 147 -38.72 -9.19 -14.92
N THR A 148 -39.41 -10.17 -14.34
CA THR A 148 -40.87 -10.17 -14.15
C THR A 148 -41.20 -10.06 -12.66
N LYS A 149 -42.48 -10.26 -12.29
CA LYS A 149 -42.90 -10.19 -10.89
C LYS A 149 -42.15 -11.21 -10.02
N ASP A 150 -42.10 -12.47 -10.46
CA ASP A 150 -41.60 -13.59 -9.65
C ASP A 150 -40.41 -14.34 -10.30
N SER A 151 -40.15 -14.10 -11.59
CA SER A 151 -39.11 -14.80 -12.36
C SER A 151 -38.12 -13.86 -13.05
N ILE A 152 -36.89 -14.31 -13.19
CA ILE A 152 -35.78 -13.65 -13.88
C ILE A 152 -35.36 -14.54 -15.05
N TYR A 153 -35.28 -13.97 -16.25
CA TYR A 153 -34.79 -14.62 -17.45
C TYR A 153 -33.35 -14.17 -17.67
N VAL A 154 -32.44 -15.15 -17.78
CA VAL A 154 -31.01 -14.91 -17.93
C VAL A 154 -30.48 -15.62 -19.17
N PHE A 155 -29.52 -14.99 -19.84
CA PHE A 155 -28.66 -15.67 -20.78
C PHE A 155 -27.50 -16.35 -20.05
N VAL A 156 -27.21 -17.59 -20.42
CA VAL A 156 -26.06 -18.34 -19.91
C VAL A 156 -24.88 -18.20 -20.86
N ASN A 157 -23.72 -17.86 -20.31
CA ASN A 157 -22.47 -17.84 -21.05
C ASN A 157 -22.01 -19.28 -21.37
N GLN A 158 -21.77 -19.57 -22.65
CA GLN A 158 -21.32 -20.90 -23.10
C GLN A 158 -19.84 -21.19 -22.80
N LEU A 159 -19.10 -20.17 -22.35
CA LEU A 159 -17.70 -20.30 -21.97
C LEU A 159 -17.53 -20.32 -20.45
N GLN A 160 -16.43 -20.91 -20.02
CA GLN A 160 -16.01 -20.94 -18.62
C GLN A 160 -14.52 -20.62 -18.54
N THR A 161 -14.09 -20.09 -17.40
CA THR A 161 -12.69 -19.78 -17.09
C THR A 161 -12.27 -20.43 -15.79
N ASN A 162 -10.99 -20.73 -15.65
CA ASN A 162 -10.43 -21.27 -14.40
C ASN A 162 -10.08 -20.17 -13.37
N ARG A 163 -10.27 -18.89 -13.70
CA ARG A 163 -9.95 -17.75 -12.83
C ARG A 163 -11.06 -16.70 -12.82
N LYS A 164 -11.46 -16.27 -11.63
CA LYS A 164 -12.43 -15.18 -11.44
C LYS A 164 -12.01 -13.88 -12.14
N SER A 165 -10.71 -13.57 -12.13
CA SER A 165 -10.14 -12.37 -12.75
C SER A 165 -10.29 -12.33 -14.27
N ASP A 166 -10.59 -13.47 -14.90
CA ASP A 166 -10.58 -13.60 -16.36
C ASP A 166 -12.00 -13.63 -16.93
N LEU A 167 -13.03 -13.38 -16.11
CA LEU A 167 -14.44 -13.39 -16.52
C LEU A 167 -14.74 -12.31 -17.57
N ASP A 168 -14.11 -11.14 -17.48
CA ASP A 168 -14.24 -10.07 -18.48
C ASP A 168 -13.85 -10.51 -19.89
N ASN A 169 -12.95 -11.51 -20.01
CA ASN A 169 -12.54 -12.03 -21.31
C ASN A 169 -13.64 -12.87 -21.97
N ILE A 170 -14.57 -13.43 -21.18
CA ILE A 170 -15.69 -14.25 -21.66
C ILE A 170 -17.03 -13.52 -21.59
N ASP A 171 -17.18 -12.43 -20.84
CA ASP A 171 -18.37 -11.56 -20.83
C ASP A 171 -18.48 -10.77 -22.15
N LYS A 172 -18.86 -11.47 -23.22
CA LYS A 172 -19.12 -10.91 -24.54
C LYS A 172 -20.50 -11.35 -25.01
N ASP A 173 -21.24 -10.43 -25.64
CA ASP A 173 -22.60 -10.67 -26.10
C ASP A 173 -22.72 -11.92 -27.00
N GLU A 174 -21.69 -12.24 -27.79
CA GLU A 174 -21.64 -13.44 -28.64
C GLU A 174 -21.66 -14.78 -27.88
N ASN A 175 -21.25 -14.79 -26.61
CA ASN A 175 -21.18 -16.00 -25.80
C ASN A 175 -22.49 -16.30 -25.04
N TYR A 176 -23.43 -15.35 -25.05
CA TYR A 176 -24.73 -15.45 -24.38
C TYR A 176 -25.78 -15.98 -25.34
N ILE A 177 -25.92 -17.31 -25.40
CA ILE A 177 -26.75 -17.98 -26.42
C ILE A 177 -28.06 -18.49 -25.82
N ASP A 178 -27.97 -19.32 -24.79
CA ASP A 178 -29.12 -20.00 -24.21
C ASP A 178 -29.83 -19.16 -23.16
N ILE A 179 -31.16 -19.18 -23.16
CA ILE A 179 -31.99 -18.49 -22.16
C ILE A 179 -32.54 -19.50 -21.16
N TYR A 180 -32.36 -19.20 -19.88
CA TYR A 180 -32.94 -19.94 -18.76
C TYR A 180 -33.77 -19.01 -17.89
N ASN A 181 -34.73 -19.57 -17.17
CA ASN A 181 -35.55 -18.84 -16.21
C ASN A 181 -35.32 -19.36 -14.79
N PHE A 182 -35.15 -18.44 -13.86
CA PHE A 182 -35.02 -18.71 -12.43
C PHE A 182 -36.11 -17.94 -11.67
N SER A 183 -36.56 -18.46 -10.52
CA SER A 183 -37.36 -17.64 -9.62
C SER A 183 -36.45 -16.64 -8.89
N LYS A 184 -37.01 -15.54 -8.39
CA LYS A 184 -36.27 -14.60 -7.52
C LYS A 184 -35.75 -15.28 -6.25
N GLN A 185 -36.46 -16.30 -5.76
CA GLN A 185 -36.03 -17.07 -4.60
C GLN A 185 -34.81 -17.94 -4.92
N ASP A 186 -34.76 -18.54 -6.11
CA ASP A 186 -33.62 -19.35 -6.55
C ASP A 186 -32.36 -18.48 -6.67
N ILE A 187 -32.47 -17.33 -7.33
CA ILE A 187 -31.34 -16.38 -7.46
C ILE A 187 -30.84 -15.92 -6.08
N LYS A 188 -31.74 -15.61 -5.15
CA LYS A 188 -31.35 -15.27 -3.79
C LYS A 188 -30.65 -16.43 -3.09
N LYS A 189 -31.16 -17.65 -3.24
CA LYS A 189 -30.56 -18.86 -2.67
C LYS A 189 -29.16 -19.10 -3.24
N MET A 190 -28.97 -18.96 -4.55
CA MET A 190 -27.67 -19.08 -5.21
C MET A 190 -26.66 -18.05 -4.68
N PHE A 191 -27.11 -16.83 -4.35
CA PHE A 191 -26.27 -15.82 -3.72
C PHE A 191 -25.93 -16.18 -2.26
N ASP A 192 -26.92 -16.60 -1.47
CA ASP A 192 -26.73 -17.03 -0.08
C ASP A 192 -25.78 -18.26 0.02
N GLU A 193 -25.85 -19.17 -0.96
CA GLU A 193 -24.98 -20.35 -1.10
C GLU A 193 -23.61 -20.02 -1.74
N LYS A 194 -23.37 -18.75 -2.10
CA LYS A 194 -22.16 -18.24 -2.77
C LYS A 194 -21.88 -18.89 -4.14
N GLU A 195 -22.91 -19.42 -4.79
CA GLU A 195 -22.85 -19.83 -6.19
C GLU A 195 -22.74 -18.60 -7.09
N ILE A 196 -23.54 -17.56 -6.81
CA ILE A 196 -23.30 -16.20 -7.31
C ILE A 196 -22.39 -15.50 -6.30
N PHE A 197 -21.20 -15.09 -6.74
CA PHE A 197 -20.22 -14.47 -5.86
C PHE A 197 -19.97 -12.99 -6.14
N ASP A 198 -20.45 -12.48 -7.27
CA ASP A 198 -20.32 -11.07 -7.64
C ASP A 198 -21.39 -10.68 -8.67
N ILE A 199 -21.78 -9.41 -8.71
CA ILE A 199 -22.78 -8.87 -9.64
C ILE A 199 -22.26 -7.58 -10.25
N GLU A 200 -22.06 -7.57 -11.56
CA GLU A 200 -21.70 -6.38 -12.30
C GLU A 200 -22.94 -5.72 -12.90
N ARG A 201 -23.13 -4.43 -12.61
CA ARG A 201 -24.16 -3.58 -13.20
C ARG A 201 -23.50 -2.44 -13.97
N LYS A 202 -23.66 -2.44 -15.30
CA LYS A 202 -23.11 -1.44 -16.23
C LYS A 202 -24.13 -0.32 -16.53
#